data_AF-A0A952RDZ4-F1
#
_entry.id   AF-A0A952RDZ4-F1
#
_cell.length_a   1.000
_cell.length_b   1.000
_cell.length_c   1.000
_cell.angle_alpha   90.00
_cell.angle_beta   90.00
_cell.angle_gamma   90.00
#
_symmetry.space_group_name_H-M   'P 1'
#
loop_
_entity.id
_entity.type
_entity.pdbx_description
1 polymer ?
#
loop_
_entity_poly.entity_id
_entity_poly.type
_entity_poly.pdbx_seq_one_letter_code
_entity_poly.pdbx_strand_id
1 'polypeptide(L)'
;MRRRTSSLHRWPLVVRTGEVAGRSRVRVPAIVAAILVVCAAPVVPGLPLALRFALAFVAAGALLYAAVRRDRARASGVSVVADKAGLTRISNDATKPIVSWDGPFGVTLLASYGRPHALLAFTTPTQTRYIPTRIDERSEDDDELFSRIAVLADLDFVDGVTHDAALTASDAAAIVRYAEEQADASPLGRVFLSDGRGVPIALDRATLSIDKRSFDLTSHLEWRALMFHESTGHSAALYQATWISQNGSEVVLVAPMPASIVPREPNAHREAHGRLGRALTRDLKLLQSPAEPPPSRDVRVAIDRPFMLAVRRVLDEAPLATRVVPPPPSTREVEKRDSII
;
A
#
# COMPACT_ATOMS: atom_id res chain seq x y z
N MET A 1 -28.01 8.04 16.91
CA MET A 1 -28.04 8.68 15.58
C MET A 1 -27.21 9.95 15.63
N ARG A 2 -25.96 9.93 15.11
CA ARG A 2 -25.16 11.16 14.94
C ARG A 2 -25.75 11.97 13.79
N ARG A 3 -25.87 13.28 13.97
CA ARG A 3 -26.41 14.20 12.96
C ARG A 3 -25.35 14.37 11.87
N ARG A 4 -25.48 13.68 10.72
CA ARG A 4 -24.54 13.83 9.60
C ARG A 4 -24.56 15.27 9.08
N THR A 5 -23.42 15.93 9.13
CA THR A 5 -23.24 17.30 8.63
C THR A 5 -23.40 17.32 7.11
N SER A 6 -24.09 18.34 6.58
CA SER A 6 -24.41 18.45 5.14
C SER A 6 -23.29 19.04 4.31
N SER A 7 -22.05 19.02 4.77
CA SER A 7 -20.94 19.65 4.07
C SER A 7 -20.51 18.78 2.90
N LEU A 8 -20.58 19.36 1.70
CA LEU A 8 -20.00 18.76 0.51
C LEU A 8 -18.48 18.92 0.60
N HIS A 9 -17.76 17.81 0.77
CA HIS A 9 -16.29 17.82 0.76
C HIS A 9 -15.78 17.30 -0.56
N ARG A 10 -14.72 17.93 -1.09
CA ARG A 10 -14.14 17.59 -2.39
C ARG A 10 -12.62 17.53 -2.29
N TRP A 11 -12.07 16.39 -2.71
CA TRP A 11 -10.63 16.15 -2.79
C TRP A 11 -10.22 15.89 -4.23
N PRO A 12 -9.46 16.80 -4.86
CA PRO A 12 -9.03 16.64 -6.25
C PRO A 12 -7.92 15.58 -6.37
N LEU A 13 -7.99 14.76 -7.41
CA LEU A 13 -6.85 13.93 -7.81
C LEU A 13 -5.92 14.79 -8.66
N VAL A 14 -4.62 14.70 -8.38
CA VAL A 14 -3.59 15.52 -9.02
C VAL A 14 -2.65 14.68 -9.88
N VAL A 15 -2.33 15.20 -11.07
CA VAL A 15 -1.28 14.66 -11.94
C VAL A 15 0.00 15.44 -11.65
N ARG A 16 1.04 14.75 -11.22
CA ARG A 16 2.37 15.31 -11.11
C ARG A 16 3.10 15.00 -12.40
N THR A 17 3.31 16.00 -13.25
CA THR A 17 4.16 15.89 -14.45
C THR A 17 5.62 15.80 -14.02
N GLY A 18 6.08 14.62 -13.60
CA GLY A 18 7.39 14.48 -12.96
C GLY A 18 8.17 13.19 -13.23
N GLU A 19 7.53 12.06 -13.56
CA GLU A 19 8.26 10.81 -13.83
C GLU A 19 8.48 10.59 -15.33
N VAL A 20 9.36 11.41 -15.91
CA VAL A 20 10.23 10.90 -16.99
C VAL A 20 11.55 10.58 -16.30
N ALA A 21 11.80 9.30 -16.10
CA ALA A 21 12.96 8.70 -15.40
C ALA A 21 14.35 9.01 -16.02
N GLY A 22 14.52 10.13 -16.74
CA GLY A 22 15.76 10.52 -17.40
C GLY A 22 16.27 11.93 -17.10
N ARG A 23 15.59 12.75 -16.27
CA ARG A 23 15.93 14.18 -16.12
C ARG A 23 16.62 14.60 -14.82
N SER A 24 16.81 13.71 -13.84
CA SER A 24 17.54 14.05 -12.60
C SER A 24 19.03 14.31 -12.84
N ARG A 25 19.62 13.72 -13.89
CA ARG A 25 21.05 13.91 -14.23
C ARG A 25 21.41 15.30 -14.74
N VAL A 26 20.46 16.12 -15.18
CA VAL A 26 20.73 17.48 -15.72
C VAL A 26 20.47 18.58 -14.69
N ARG A 27 19.62 18.34 -13.68
CA ARG A 27 19.25 19.36 -12.68
C ARG A 27 20.37 19.64 -11.69
N VAL A 28 21.06 18.61 -11.22
CA VAL A 28 22.19 18.74 -10.28
C VAL A 28 23.37 19.50 -10.90
N PRO A 29 23.88 19.17 -12.11
CA PRO A 29 24.99 19.92 -12.69
C PRO A 29 24.62 21.36 -13.04
N ALA A 30 23.36 21.66 -13.40
CA ALA A 30 22.94 23.04 -13.67
C ALA A 30 22.89 23.91 -12.40
N ILE A 31 22.41 23.37 -11.28
CA ILE A 31 22.40 24.07 -9.99
C ILE A 31 23.84 24.22 -9.46
N VAL A 32 24.66 23.17 -9.57
CA VAL A 32 26.08 23.22 -9.19
C VAL A 32 26.85 24.21 -10.07
N ALA A 33 26.60 24.25 -11.38
CA ALA A 33 27.20 25.23 -12.28
C ALA A 33 26.75 26.66 -11.95
N ALA A 34 25.47 26.89 -11.62
CA ALA A 34 24.98 28.20 -11.20
C ALA A 34 25.64 28.67 -9.89
N ILE A 35 25.78 27.78 -8.90
CA ILE A 35 26.48 28.07 -7.64
C ILE A 35 27.97 28.34 -7.91
N LEU A 36 28.63 27.52 -8.74
CA LEU A 36 30.03 27.71 -9.11
C LEU A 36 30.26 29.05 -9.83
N VAL A 37 29.35 29.46 -10.73
CA VAL A 37 29.42 30.77 -11.41
C VAL A 37 29.26 31.92 -10.42
N VAL A 38 28.33 31.82 -9.47
CA VAL A 38 28.14 32.85 -8.42
C VAL A 38 29.35 32.93 -7.49
N CYS A 39 29.94 31.79 -7.11
CA CYS A 39 31.11 31.73 -6.24
C CYS A 39 32.41 32.14 -6.95
N ALA A 40 32.55 31.89 -8.26
CA ALA A 40 33.75 32.21 -9.02
C ALA A 40 33.79 33.68 -9.52
N ALA A 41 32.63 34.29 -9.79
CA ALA A 41 32.54 35.67 -10.29
C ALA A 41 33.31 36.75 -9.49
N PRO A 42 33.38 36.71 -8.14
CA PRO A 42 34.17 37.70 -7.39
C PRO A 42 35.69 37.46 -7.45
N VAL A 43 36.15 36.24 -7.76
CA VAL A 43 37.56 35.82 -7.68
C VAL A 43 38.31 36.04 -9.00
N VAL A 44 37.61 36.17 -10.14
CA VAL A 44 38.25 36.36 -11.44
C VAL A 44 38.70 37.82 -11.64
N PRO A 45 40.02 38.11 -11.70
CA PRO A 45 40.53 39.45 -11.93
C PRO A 45 40.30 39.87 -13.39
N GLY A 46 39.92 41.13 -13.62
CA GLY A 46 39.69 41.69 -14.96
C GLY A 46 38.27 41.55 -15.51
N LEU A 47 37.34 40.92 -14.76
CA LEU A 47 35.93 40.83 -15.19
C LEU A 47 35.20 42.16 -14.97
N PRO A 48 34.59 42.77 -16.00
CA PRO A 48 33.84 44.02 -15.86
C PRO A 48 32.69 43.89 -14.85
N LEU A 49 32.49 44.92 -14.04
CA LEU A 49 31.48 44.96 -12.97
C LEU A 49 30.07 44.66 -13.50
N ALA A 50 29.73 45.17 -14.68
CA ALA A 50 28.45 44.92 -15.35
C ALA A 50 28.21 43.44 -15.66
N LEU A 51 29.24 42.69 -16.06
CA LEU A 51 29.14 41.27 -16.37
C LEU A 51 28.92 40.42 -15.11
N ARG A 52 29.49 40.84 -13.97
CA ARG A 52 29.27 40.19 -12.66
C ARG A 52 27.80 40.30 -12.23
N PHE A 53 27.20 41.48 -12.38
CA PHE A 53 25.78 41.69 -12.08
C PHE A 53 24.87 40.90 -13.01
N ALA A 54 25.18 40.83 -14.31
CA ALA A 54 24.43 40.03 -15.27
C ALA A 54 24.43 38.53 -14.90
N LEU A 55 25.60 37.97 -14.56
CA LEU A 55 25.72 36.56 -14.14
C LEU A 55 24.98 36.28 -12.83
N ALA A 56 25.06 37.19 -11.85
CA ALA A 56 24.32 37.05 -10.59
C ALA A 56 22.80 37.08 -10.82
N PHE A 57 22.31 37.95 -11.70
CA PHE A 57 20.88 38.01 -12.06
C PHE A 57 20.42 36.75 -12.79
N VAL A 58 21.22 36.21 -13.71
CA VAL A 58 20.90 34.96 -14.40
C VAL A 58 20.87 33.78 -13.42
N ALA A 59 21.83 33.71 -12.49
CA ALA A 59 21.87 32.66 -11.48
C ALA A 59 20.69 32.77 -10.48
N ALA A 60 20.38 33.98 -10.00
CA ALA A 60 19.23 34.23 -9.14
C ALA A 60 17.91 33.93 -9.87
N GLY A 61 17.80 34.32 -11.14
CA GLY A 61 16.66 33.99 -12.01
C GLY A 61 16.52 32.49 -12.24
N ALA A 62 17.62 31.76 -12.42
CA ALA A 62 17.61 30.30 -12.56
C ALA A 62 17.23 29.59 -11.25
N LEU A 63 17.72 30.07 -10.10
CA LEU A 63 17.34 29.56 -8.78
C LEU A 63 15.88 29.85 -8.46
N LEU A 64 15.41 31.07 -8.74
CA LEU A 64 14.01 31.45 -8.55
C LEU A 64 13.09 30.66 -9.49
N TYR A 65 13.48 30.51 -10.77
CA TYR A 65 12.74 29.69 -11.72
C TYR A 65 12.70 28.23 -11.29
N ALA A 66 13.81 27.66 -10.80
CA ALA A 66 13.85 26.30 -10.27
C ALA A 66 13.00 26.15 -8.99
N ALA A 67 12.99 27.15 -8.11
CA ALA A 67 12.18 27.17 -6.89
C ALA A 67 10.68 27.30 -7.19
N VAL A 68 10.31 28.16 -8.15
CA VAL A 68 8.91 28.39 -8.58
C VAL A 68 8.38 27.24 -9.43
N ARG A 69 9.26 26.56 -10.19
CA ARG A 69 8.93 25.39 -11.02
C ARG A 69 9.03 24.07 -10.25
N ARG A 70 9.15 24.08 -8.91
CA ARG A 70 8.87 22.89 -8.09
C ARG A 70 7.52 22.33 -8.52
N ASP A 71 7.49 21.02 -8.78
CA ASP A 71 6.42 20.31 -9.47
C ASP A 71 5.03 20.75 -8.99
N ARG A 72 4.39 21.67 -9.72
CA ARG A 72 3.01 22.05 -9.43
C ARG A 72 2.14 20.89 -9.88
N ALA A 73 1.57 20.18 -8.92
CA ALA A 73 0.58 19.16 -9.17
C ALA A 73 -0.62 19.81 -9.91
N ARG A 74 -0.93 19.32 -11.11
CA ARG A 74 -2.04 19.84 -11.91
C ARG A 74 -3.30 19.07 -11.56
N ALA A 75 -4.41 19.77 -11.33
CA ALA A 75 -5.71 19.14 -11.15
C ALA A 75 -6.07 18.32 -12.40
N SER A 76 -6.44 17.07 -12.21
CA SER A 76 -6.74 16.12 -13.29
C SER A 76 -8.14 16.25 -13.89
N GLY A 77 -9.01 17.06 -13.28
CA GLY A 77 -10.45 17.04 -13.53
C GLY A 77 -11.19 15.90 -12.84
N VAL A 78 -10.48 14.98 -12.17
CA VAL A 78 -11.05 13.92 -11.34
C VAL A 78 -11.00 14.33 -9.87
N SER A 79 -12.07 14.06 -9.13
CA SER A 79 -12.13 14.31 -7.69
C SER A 79 -12.94 13.25 -6.96
N VAL A 80 -12.60 13.01 -5.70
CA VAL A 80 -13.46 12.31 -4.75
C VAL A 80 -14.34 13.34 -4.07
N VAL A 81 -15.64 13.08 -3.99
CA VAL A 81 -16.61 13.93 -3.31
C VAL A 81 -17.31 13.12 -2.24
N ALA A 82 -17.37 13.69 -1.04
CA ALA A 82 -18.21 13.19 0.05
C ALA A 82 -19.46 14.06 0.17
N ASP A 83 -20.60 13.40 0.34
CA ASP A 83 -21.88 14.00 0.69
C ASP A 83 -22.54 13.22 1.84
N LYS A 84 -23.85 13.40 2.03
CA LYS A 84 -24.61 12.69 3.08
C LYS A 84 -24.87 11.21 2.78
N ALA A 85 -24.72 10.79 1.54
CA ALA A 85 -25.01 9.43 1.09
C ALA A 85 -23.73 8.58 1.09
N GLY A 86 -22.60 9.15 0.69
CA GLY A 86 -21.37 8.36 0.56
C GLY A 86 -20.16 9.11 0.03
N LEU A 87 -19.19 8.33 -0.44
CA LEU A 87 -18.10 8.79 -1.29
C LEU A 87 -18.41 8.45 -2.74
N THR A 88 -18.20 9.40 -3.62
CA THR A 88 -18.28 9.22 -5.07
C THR A 88 -17.02 9.73 -5.76
N ARG A 89 -16.58 9.03 -6.80
CA ARG A 89 -15.55 9.52 -7.72
C ARG A 89 -16.25 10.21 -8.87
N ILE A 90 -15.92 11.47 -9.09
CA ILE A 90 -16.43 12.29 -10.20
C ILE A 90 -15.28 12.54 -11.17
N SER A 91 -15.49 12.19 -12.43
CA SER A 91 -14.67 12.60 -13.57
C SER A 91 -15.54 13.29 -14.62
N ASN A 92 -14.92 13.84 -15.67
CA ASN A 92 -15.66 14.46 -16.77
C ASN A 92 -16.62 13.49 -17.48
N ASP A 93 -16.27 12.21 -17.51
CA ASP A 93 -17.01 11.20 -18.28
C ASP A 93 -18.00 10.40 -17.43
N ALA A 94 -17.78 10.31 -16.11
CA ALA A 94 -18.58 9.44 -15.24
C ALA A 94 -18.56 9.85 -13.78
N THR A 95 -19.67 9.55 -13.10
CA THR A 95 -19.73 9.50 -11.63
C THR A 95 -19.83 8.05 -11.19
N LYS A 96 -18.94 7.61 -10.29
CA LYS A 96 -18.88 6.23 -9.79
C LYS A 96 -18.96 6.21 -8.27
N PRO A 97 -19.93 5.52 -7.66
CA PRO A 97 -19.99 5.39 -6.20
C PRO A 97 -18.81 4.54 -5.69
N ILE A 98 -18.21 4.99 -4.58
CA ILE A 98 -17.12 4.31 -3.90
C ILE A 98 -17.69 3.51 -2.72
N VAL A 99 -18.33 4.21 -1.78
CA VAL A 99 -19.01 3.62 -0.61
C VAL A 99 -20.27 4.40 -0.26
N SER A 100 -21.23 3.73 0.38
CA SER A 100 -22.37 4.36 1.05
C SER A 100 -22.12 4.37 2.56
N TRP A 101 -22.54 5.43 3.24
CA TRP A 101 -22.44 5.53 4.70
C TRP A 101 -23.44 4.63 5.44
N ASP A 102 -24.50 4.19 4.76
CA ASP A 102 -25.56 3.36 5.35
C ASP A 102 -25.26 1.86 5.29
N GLY A 103 -24.14 1.48 4.66
CA GLY A 103 -23.70 0.09 4.54
C GLY A 103 -22.37 -0.18 5.26
N PRO A 104 -22.06 -1.46 5.53
CA PRO A 104 -20.73 -1.82 6.01
C PRO A 104 -19.69 -1.59 4.92
N PHE A 105 -18.58 -0.98 5.31
CA PHE A 105 -17.41 -0.81 4.45
C PHE A 105 -16.13 -0.84 5.27
N GLY A 106 -15.05 -1.19 4.59
CA GLY A 106 -13.69 -1.24 5.11
C GLY A 106 -12.75 -0.34 4.33
N VAL A 107 -11.74 0.19 5.00
CA VAL A 107 -10.72 1.05 4.41
C VAL A 107 -9.34 0.48 4.72
N THR A 108 -8.58 0.18 3.67
CA THR A 108 -7.21 -0.32 3.77
C THR A 108 -6.30 0.51 2.89
N LEU A 109 -5.23 1.02 3.47
CA LEU A 109 -4.18 1.65 2.69
C LEU A 109 -3.15 0.60 2.28
N LEU A 110 -2.93 0.44 0.99
CA LEU A 110 -1.99 -0.51 0.40
C LEU A 110 -0.83 0.28 -0.21
N ALA A 111 0.42 0.06 0.20
CA ALA A 111 1.54 0.83 -0.33
C ALA A 111 2.70 -0.04 -0.80
N SER A 112 3.38 0.45 -1.83
CA SER A 112 4.58 -0.17 -2.37
C SER A 112 5.70 -0.01 -1.35
N TYR A 113 6.54 -1.03 -1.27
CA TYR A 113 7.78 -0.92 -0.53
C TYR A 113 8.77 0.00 -1.26
N GLY A 114 9.07 1.16 -0.67
CA GLY A 114 10.13 2.06 -1.16
C GLY A 114 9.73 2.96 -2.33
N ARG A 115 8.45 3.05 -2.68
CA ARG A 115 7.95 4.01 -3.68
C ARG A 115 6.97 5.01 -3.06
N PRO A 116 6.82 6.20 -3.65
CA PRO A 116 5.83 7.18 -3.22
C PRO A 116 4.40 6.84 -3.68
N HIS A 117 4.07 5.57 -3.95
CA HIS A 117 2.77 5.17 -4.47
C HIS A 117 2.02 4.24 -3.51
N ALA A 118 0.73 4.54 -3.36
CA ALA A 118 -0.21 3.74 -2.60
C ALA A 118 -1.61 3.73 -3.23
N LEU A 119 -2.44 2.83 -2.72
CA LEU A 119 -3.83 2.67 -3.04
C LEU A 119 -4.64 2.73 -1.76
N LEU A 120 -5.58 3.67 -1.69
CA LEU A 120 -6.63 3.61 -0.69
C LEU A 120 -7.73 2.69 -1.21
N ALA A 121 -7.83 1.50 -0.64
CA ALA A 121 -8.82 0.50 -0.98
C ALA A 121 -10.04 0.65 -0.08
N PHE A 122 -11.19 0.91 -0.71
CA PHE A 122 -12.50 0.84 -0.08
C PHE A 122 -13.15 -0.48 -0.44
N THR A 123 -13.47 -1.28 0.57
CA THR A 123 -14.11 -2.57 0.41
C THR A 123 -15.54 -2.52 0.95
N THR A 124 -16.45 -3.15 0.24
CA THR A 124 -17.86 -3.35 0.65
C THR A 124 -18.23 -4.79 0.33
N PRO A 125 -19.34 -5.33 0.87
CA PRO A 125 -19.77 -6.69 0.54
C PRO A 125 -19.96 -6.96 -0.95
N THR A 126 -20.12 -5.92 -1.78
CA THR A 126 -20.43 -6.05 -3.21
C THR A 126 -19.34 -5.55 -4.15
N GLN A 127 -18.39 -4.76 -3.66
CA GLN A 127 -17.34 -4.18 -4.51
C GLN A 127 -16.10 -3.73 -3.73
N THR A 128 -14.97 -3.75 -4.44
CA THR A 128 -13.73 -3.07 -4.04
C THR A 128 -13.45 -1.91 -5.00
N ARG A 129 -13.09 -0.75 -4.43
CA ARG A 129 -12.77 0.47 -5.16
C ARG A 129 -11.44 1.02 -4.68
N TYR A 130 -10.55 1.28 -5.62
CA TYR A 130 -9.22 1.79 -5.34
C TYR A 130 -9.11 3.26 -5.71
N ILE A 131 -8.44 4.04 -4.86
CA ILE A 131 -8.09 5.44 -5.13
C ILE A 131 -6.57 5.57 -5.08
N PRO A 132 -5.92 5.92 -6.21
CA PRO A 132 -4.49 6.20 -6.23
C PRO A 132 -4.13 7.31 -5.24
N THR A 133 -3.08 7.08 -4.47
CA THR A 133 -2.55 8.01 -3.46
C THR A 133 -1.05 8.12 -3.61
N ARG A 134 -0.51 9.33 -3.53
CA ARG A 134 0.93 9.56 -3.45
C ARG A 134 1.36 9.76 -2.00
N ILE A 135 2.45 9.12 -1.63
CA ILE A 135 3.09 9.23 -0.32
C ILE A 135 4.37 10.05 -0.45
N ASP A 136 4.24 11.27 -0.99
CA ASP A 136 5.30 12.29 -1.02
C ASP A 136 5.16 13.20 0.21
N GLU A 137 6.28 13.72 0.75
CA GLU A 137 6.30 14.87 1.67
C GLU A 137 5.32 14.75 2.87
N ARG A 138 5.39 13.63 3.61
CA ARG A 138 4.50 13.31 4.74
C ARG A 138 4.72 14.21 5.97
N SER A 139 3.64 14.50 6.70
CA SER A 139 3.67 15.07 8.06
C SER A 139 3.64 13.98 9.14
N GLU A 140 3.89 14.34 10.42
CA GLU A 140 3.79 13.39 11.55
C GLU A 140 2.35 12.86 11.75
N ASP A 141 1.33 13.69 11.49
CA ASP A 141 -0.08 13.28 11.57
C ASP A 141 -0.43 12.28 10.46
N ASP A 142 0.17 12.46 9.28
CA ASP A 142 0.05 11.49 8.20
C ASP A 142 0.70 10.15 8.59
N ASP A 143 1.86 10.18 9.25
CA ASP A 143 2.59 8.98 9.69
C ASP A 143 1.75 8.05 10.59
N GLU A 144 0.79 8.56 11.38
CA GLU A 144 -0.11 7.71 12.14
C GLU A 144 -1.04 6.90 11.24
N LEU A 145 -1.68 7.54 10.26
CA LEU A 145 -2.51 6.83 9.29
C LEU A 145 -1.67 5.87 8.45
N PHE A 146 -0.50 6.33 8.00
CA PHE A 146 0.42 5.53 7.19
C PHE A 146 1.04 4.37 7.97
N SER A 147 1.11 4.40 9.30
CA SER A 147 1.49 3.23 10.12
C SER A 147 0.53 2.05 9.97
N ARG A 148 -0.69 2.29 9.44
CA ARG A 148 -1.69 1.26 9.16
C ARG A 148 -1.64 0.75 7.71
N ILE A 149 -0.67 1.19 6.88
CA ILE A 149 -0.42 0.68 5.52
C ILE A 149 -0.18 -0.82 5.54
N ALA A 150 -0.89 -1.63 4.77
CA ALA A 150 -0.43 -2.98 4.42
C ALA A 150 0.54 -2.91 3.22
N VAL A 151 1.73 -3.49 3.38
CA VAL A 151 2.72 -3.59 2.29
C VAL A 151 2.17 -4.38 1.11
N LEU A 152 2.27 -3.78 -0.06
CA LEU A 152 1.86 -4.33 -1.33
C LEU A 152 3.08 -4.52 -2.23
N ALA A 153 3.15 -5.63 -2.95
CA ALA A 153 4.19 -5.81 -3.96
C ALA A 153 3.92 -4.90 -5.18
N ASP A 154 4.99 -4.41 -5.81
CA ASP A 154 4.90 -3.42 -6.90
C ASP A 154 4.03 -3.86 -8.07
N LEU A 155 3.99 -5.16 -8.35
CA LEU A 155 3.22 -5.75 -9.46
C LEU A 155 1.75 -6.02 -9.08
N ASP A 156 1.33 -5.60 -7.89
CA ASP A 156 -0.03 -5.79 -7.39
C ASP A 156 -0.80 -4.47 -7.44
N PHE A 157 -0.10 -3.38 -7.72
CA PHE A 157 -0.74 -2.17 -8.18
C PHE A 157 -1.47 -2.48 -9.47
N VAL A 158 -2.76 -2.15 -9.50
CA VAL A 158 -3.57 -2.22 -10.71
C VAL A 158 -2.85 -1.43 -11.81
N ASP A 159 -2.73 -2.01 -13.01
CA ASP A 159 -2.10 -1.36 -14.16
C ASP A 159 -2.66 0.07 -14.34
N GLY A 160 -1.76 1.07 -14.35
CA GLY A 160 -2.11 2.49 -14.53
C GLY A 160 -2.00 3.38 -13.29
N VAL A 161 -1.95 2.82 -12.07
CA VAL A 161 -1.94 3.61 -10.82
C VAL A 161 -0.73 4.54 -10.70
N THR A 162 0.41 4.16 -11.28
CA THR A 162 1.64 4.98 -11.25
C THR A 162 1.56 6.21 -12.15
N HIS A 163 0.74 6.17 -13.21
CA HIS A 163 0.64 7.23 -14.22
C HIS A 163 -0.64 8.05 -14.11
N ASP A 164 -1.62 7.58 -13.32
CA ASP A 164 -2.89 8.24 -13.11
C ASP A 164 -2.80 9.44 -12.15
N ALA A 165 -3.85 10.25 -12.21
CA ALA A 165 -4.11 11.25 -11.18
C ALA A 165 -4.27 10.55 -9.82
N ALA A 166 -3.66 11.10 -8.78
CA ALA A 166 -3.64 10.52 -7.45
C ALA A 166 -3.96 11.57 -6.39
N LEU A 167 -4.51 11.14 -5.26
CA LEU A 167 -4.62 11.97 -4.07
C LEU A 167 -3.24 12.31 -3.52
N THR A 168 -3.14 13.48 -2.89
CA THR A 168 -2.00 13.78 -2.01
C THR A 168 -2.10 12.95 -0.73
N ALA A 169 -0.99 12.81 0.00
CA ALA A 169 -0.97 12.10 1.28
C ALA A 169 -1.97 12.70 2.28
N SER A 170 -2.01 14.03 2.36
CA SER A 170 -2.91 14.78 3.25
C SER A 170 -4.38 14.66 2.85
N ASP A 171 -4.70 14.68 1.54
CA ASP A 171 -6.07 14.47 1.05
C ASP A 171 -6.56 13.04 1.35
N ALA A 172 -5.70 12.05 1.12
CA ALA A 172 -6.01 10.66 1.48
C ALA A 172 -6.27 10.54 2.98
N ALA A 173 -5.44 11.19 3.81
CA ALA A 173 -5.64 11.19 5.25
C ALA A 173 -6.92 11.90 5.70
N ALA A 174 -7.25 13.02 5.06
CA ALA A 174 -8.50 13.74 5.30
C ALA A 174 -9.72 12.89 4.93
N ILE A 175 -9.68 12.15 3.83
CA ILE A 175 -10.78 11.24 3.44
C ILE A 175 -10.96 10.12 4.47
N VAL A 176 -9.87 9.51 4.95
CA VAL A 176 -9.97 8.45 5.96
C VAL A 176 -10.58 8.99 7.25
N ARG A 177 -10.07 10.11 7.77
CA ARG A 177 -10.64 10.75 8.97
C ARG A 177 -12.12 11.07 8.79
N TYR A 178 -12.49 11.63 7.64
CA TYR A 178 -13.89 11.91 7.33
C TYR A 178 -14.74 10.63 7.30
N ALA A 179 -14.24 9.55 6.71
CA ALA A 179 -14.93 8.26 6.70
C ALA A 179 -15.09 7.68 8.11
N GLU A 180 -14.10 7.80 8.98
CA GLU A 180 -14.20 7.40 10.39
C GLU A 180 -15.24 8.22 11.17
N GLU A 181 -15.35 9.53 10.88
CA GLU A 181 -16.34 10.41 11.51
C GLU A 181 -17.78 10.10 11.11
N GLN A 182 -18.00 9.75 9.83
CA GLN A 182 -19.33 9.49 9.27
C GLN A 182 -19.84 8.07 9.50
N ALA A 183 -18.94 7.09 9.60
CA ALA A 183 -19.32 5.69 9.77
C ALA A 183 -19.81 5.40 11.20
N ASP A 184 -20.81 4.52 11.31
CA ASP A 184 -21.28 4.04 12.62
C ASP A 184 -20.22 3.19 13.36
N ALA A 185 -19.22 2.70 12.63
CA ALA A 185 -18.12 1.91 13.14
C ALA A 185 -16.84 2.26 12.40
N SER A 186 -15.68 2.18 13.07
CA SER A 186 -14.41 2.45 12.40
C SER A 186 -14.25 1.54 11.16
N PRO A 187 -14.11 2.12 9.96
CA PRO A 187 -13.88 1.35 8.74
C PRO A 187 -12.44 0.81 8.65
N LEU A 188 -11.51 1.33 9.46
CA LEU A 188 -10.14 0.84 9.48
C LEU A 188 -10.05 -0.56 10.08
N GLY A 189 -9.24 -1.42 9.46
CA GLY A 189 -9.09 -2.82 9.86
C GLY A 189 -10.25 -3.73 9.43
N ARG A 190 -11.29 -3.18 8.80
CA ARG A 190 -12.37 -3.96 8.18
C ARG A 190 -12.04 -4.23 6.72
N VAL A 191 -12.37 -5.42 6.23
CA VAL A 191 -12.13 -5.84 4.86
C VAL A 191 -13.29 -6.72 4.38
N PHE A 192 -13.91 -6.36 3.26
CA PHE A 192 -15.01 -7.12 2.66
C PHE A 192 -14.62 -7.58 1.26
N LEU A 193 -14.53 -8.88 1.06
CA LEU A 193 -14.07 -9.51 -0.17
C LEU A 193 -14.99 -10.68 -0.53
N SER A 194 -14.75 -11.24 -1.70
CA SER A 194 -15.32 -12.52 -2.11
C SER A 194 -14.22 -13.40 -2.67
N ASP A 195 -14.35 -14.71 -2.52
CA ASP A 195 -13.47 -15.66 -3.21
C ASP A 195 -13.77 -15.70 -4.73
N GLY A 196 -13.01 -16.52 -5.47
CA GLY A 196 -13.20 -16.68 -6.92
C GLY A 196 -14.55 -17.31 -7.33
N ARG A 197 -15.36 -17.78 -6.39
CA ARG A 197 -16.72 -18.31 -6.58
C ARG A 197 -17.80 -17.34 -6.09
N GLY A 198 -17.42 -16.15 -5.60
CA GLY A 198 -18.33 -15.16 -5.03
C GLY A 198 -18.70 -15.41 -3.57
N VAL A 199 -18.05 -16.35 -2.88
CA VAL A 199 -18.31 -16.64 -1.47
C VAL A 199 -17.72 -15.52 -0.60
N PRO A 200 -18.49 -14.92 0.31
CA PRO A 200 -18.04 -13.76 1.07
C PRO A 200 -16.92 -14.10 2.06
N ILE A 201 -15.94 -13.21 2.12
CA ILE A 201 -14.86 -13.16 3.11
C ILE A 201 -14.95 -11.79 3.77
N ALA A 202 -15.31 -11.74 5.04
CA ALA A 202 -15.50 -10.49 5.77
C ALA A 202 -14.68 -10.47 7.05
N LEU A 203 -13.74 -9.54 7.12
CA LEU A 203 -13.10 -9.12 8.34
C LEU A 203 -13.87 -7.92 8.87
N ASP A 204 -14.71 -8.13 9.88
CA ASP A 204 -15.54 -7.10 10.47
C ASP A 204 -15.29 -7.01 11.98
N ARG A 205 -14.52 -5.99 12.38
CA ARG A 205 -14.11 -5.74 13.76
C ARG A 205 -13.40 -6.96 14.36
N ALA A 206 -14.06 -7.65 15.28
CA ALA A 206 -13.53 -8.79 16.00
C ALA A 206 -13.94 -10.13 15.39
N THR A 207 -14.46 -10.14 14.17
CA THR A 207 -14.92 -11.36 13.53
C THR A 207 -14.36 -11.49 12.13
N LEU A 208 -13.74 -12.63 11.84
CA LEU A 208 -13.40 -13.04 10.48
C LEU A 208 -14.43 -14.11 10.04
N SER A 209 -15.25 -13.78 9.06
CA SER A 209 -16.26 -14.68 8.49
C SER A 209 -15.84 -15.13 7.10
N ILE A 210 -15.90 -16.43 6.85
CA ILE A 210 -15.51 -17.07 5.59
C ILE A 210 -16.53 -18.14 5.27
N ASP A 211 -17.37 -17.91 4.26
CA ASP A 211 -18.53 -18.75 3.98
C ASP A 211 -19.42 -18.92 5.23
N LYS A 212 -19.63 -20.15 5.70
CA LYS A 212 -20.40 -20.51 6.90
C LYS A 212 -19.55 -20.50 8.18
N ARG A 213 -18.24 -20.30 8.06
CA ARG A 213 -17.29 -20.33 9.19
C ARG A 213 -17.11 -18.92 9.73
N SER A 214 -17.04 -18.80 11.05
CA SER A 214 -16.81 -17.55 11.74
C SER A 214 -15.75 -17.75 12.81
N PHE A 215 -14.76 -16.86 12.82
CA PHE A 215 -13.65 -16.86 13.75
C PHE A 215 -13.75 -15.60 14.61
N ASP A 216 -13.84 -15.79 15.92
CA ASP A 216 -13.82 -14.74 16.92
C ASP A 216 -12.37 -14.35 17.24
N LEU A 217 -12.00 -13.15 16.83
CA LEU A 217 -10.67 -12.58 17.00
C LEU A 217 -10.43 -12.09 18.44
N THR A 218 -11.44 -12.08 19.31
CA THR A 218 -11.26 -11.82 20.75
C THR A 218 -10.94 -13.08 21.55
N SER A 219 -11.13 -14.26 20.96
CA SER A 219 -10.91 -15.57 21.58
C SER A 219 -9.59 -16.19 21.10
N HIS A 220 -9.16 -17.27 21.78
CA HIS A 220 -7.95 -17.98 21.36
C HIS A 220 -8.11 -18.55 19.95
N LEU A 221 -7.18 -18.21 19.07
CA LEU A 221 -7.15 -18.67 17.69
C LEU A 221 -5.73 -19.02 17.31
N GLU A 222 -5.59 -20.06 16.49
CA GLU A 222 -4.29 -20.44 15.96
C GLU A 222 -4.20 -19.99 14.51
N TRP A 223 -3.06 -19.41 14.14
CA TRP A 223 -2.82 -19.09 12.74
C TRP A 223 -1.34 -19.22 12.38
N ARG A 224 -1.08 -19.47 11.09
CA ARG A 224 0.27 -19.47 10.54
C ARG A 224 0.28 -19.14 9.06
N ALA A 225 1.32 -18.43 8.63
CA ALA A 225 1.64 -18.23 7.22
C ALA A 225 2.36 -19.47 6.67
N LEU A 226 2.08 -19.83 5.42
CA LEU A 226 2.80 -20.88 4.70
C LEU A 226 2.83 -20.56 3.20
N MET A 227 3.76 -21.16 2.49
CA MET A 227 3.82 -21.13 1.03
C MET A 227 3.88 -22.54 0.48
N PHE A 228 3.27 -22.79 -0.66
CA PHE A 228 3.30 -24.10 -1.30
C PHE A 228 3.34 -23.97 -2.82
N HIS A 229 3.90 -24.98 -3.46
CA HIS A 229 3.87 -25.13 -4.91
C HIS A 229 2.76 -26.11 -5.30
N GLU A 230 1.99 -25.77 -6.33
CA GLU A 230 1.07 -26.70 -6.97
C GLU A 230 1.41 -26.79 -8.45
N SER A 231 1.67 -28.02 -8.91
CA SER A 231 1.95 -28.32 -10.31
C SER A 231 0.74 -28.99 -10.94
N THR A 232 0.29 -28.46 -12.07
CA THR A 232 -0.74 -29.07 -12.92
C THR A 232 -0.11 -29.56 -14.24
N GLY A 233 0.92 -30.39 -14.13
CA GLY A 233 1.63 -30.99 -15.27
C GLY A 233 2.58 -30.03 -15.98
N HIS A 234 2.04 -29.05 -16.72
CA HIS A 234 2.81 -28.13 -17.56
C HIS A 234 3.03 -26.74 -16.94
N SER A 235 2.46 -26.48 -15.77
CA SER A 235 2.59 -25.21 -15.05
C SER A 235 2.75 -25.48 -13.57
N ALA A 236 3.66 -24.75 -12.93
CA ALA A 236 3.83 -24.71 -11.49
C ALA A 236 3.50 -23.30 -11.01
N ALA A 237 2.52 -23.19 -10.12
CA ALA A 237 2.18 -21.94 -9.46
C ALA A 237 2.67 -21.99 -8.01
N LEU A 238 3.27 -20.89 -7.57
CA LEU A 238 3.63 -20.69 -6.17
C LEU A 238 2.53 -19.88 -5.49
N TYR A 239 2.06 -20.36 -4.35
CA TYR A 239 1.01 -19.74 -3.57
C TYR A 239 1.52 -19.32 -2.20
N GLN A 240 1.01 -18.19 -1.72
CA GLN A 240 1.01 -17.87 -0.30
C GLN A 240 -0.31 -18.29 0.32
N ALA A 241 -0.25 -18.69 1.57
CA ALA A 241 -1.40 -19.13 2.31
C ALA A 241 -1.34 -18.68 3.78
N THR A 242 -2.52 -18.56 4.38
CA THR A 242 -2.70 -18.30 5.81
C THR A 242 -3.67 -19.34 6.34
N TRP A 243 -3.15 -20.25 7.14
CA TRP A 243 -3.94 -21.25 7.86
C TRP A 243 -4.47 -20.63 9.15
N ILE A 244 -5.74 -20.89 9.45
CA ILE A 244 -6.48 -20.35 10.58
C ILE A 244 -7.31 -21.48 11.18
N SER A 245 -7.23 -21.65 12.50
CA SER A 245 -7.99 -22.67 13.24
C SER A 245 -8.55 -22.10 14.54
N GLN A 246 -9.82 -22.38 14.79
CA GLN A 246 -10.50 -22.06 16.05
C GLN A 246 -11.69 -22.98 16.26
N ASN A 247 -11.86 -23.51 17.47
CA ASN A 247 -13.02 -24.32 17.87
C ASN A 247 -13.34 -25.48 16.90
N GLY A 248 -12.31 -26.15 16.38
CA GLY A 248 -12.46 -27.25 15.41
C GLY A 248 -12.82 -26.82 13.98
N SER A 249 -12.98 -25.53 13.72
CA SER A 249 -13.12 -24.98 12.36
C SER A 249 -11.76 -24.59 11.81
N GLU A 250 -11.48 -25.01 10.57
CA GLU A 250 -10.22 -24.75 9.88
C GLU A 250 -10.47 -24.10 8.50
N VAL A 251 -9.65 -23.11 8.16
CA VAL A 251 -9.58 -22.48 6.84
C VAL A 251 -8.13 -22.24 6.45
N VAL A 252 -7.84 -22.39 5.16
CA VAL A 252 -6.63 -21.85 4.55
C VAL A 252 -7.01 -20.80 3.51
N LEU A 253 -6.71 -19.53 3.80
CA LEU A 253 -6.78 -18.46 2.82
C LEU A 253 -5.60 -18.59 1.86
N VAL A 254 -5.83 -18.55 0.54
CA VAL A 254 -4.81 -18.79 -0.48
C VAL A 254 -4.82 -17.67 -1.52
N ALA A 255 -3.64 -17.19 -1.89
CA ALA A 255 -3.45 -16.27 -3.00
C ALA A 255 -2.19 -16.63 -3.79
N PRO A 256 -2.10 -16.29 -5.09
CA PRO A 256 -0.85 -16.39 -5.83
C PRO A 256 0.27 -15.62 -5.12
N MET A 257 1.49 -16.14 -5.18
CA MET A 257 2.65 -15.45 -4.61
C MET A 257 2.94 -14.20 -5.45
N PRO A 258 3.09 -13.00 -4.85
CA PRO A 258 3.65 -11.84 -5.53
C PRO A 258 5.00 -12.13 -6.16
N ALA A 259 5.16 -11.65 -7.39
CA ALA A 259 6.37 -11.82 -8.19
C ALA A 259 7.59 -11.08 -7.61
N SER A 260 7.41 -10.13 -6.70
CA SER A 260 8.50 -9.48 -5.97
C SER A 260 8.00 -8.87 -4.66
N ILE A 261 8.38 -9.44 -3.51
CA ILE A 261 8.23 -8.81 -2.18
C ILE A 261 9.52 -8.10 -1.76
N VAL A 262 10.65 -8.46 -2.39
CA VAL A 262 11.96 -7.95 -2.01
C VAL A 262 12.08 -6.49 -2.43
N PRO A 263 12.44 -5.59 -1.51
CA PRO A 263 12.85 -4.24 -1.84
C PRO A 263 13.96 -4.27 -2.90
N ARG A 264 13.66 -3.85 -4.13
CA ARG A 264 14.70 -3.78 -5.17
C ARG A 264 15.73 -2.70 -4.86
N GLU A 265 15.39 -1.76 -3.97
CA GLU A 265 16.27 -0.66 -3.59
C GLU A 265 16.86 -0.90 -2.19
N PRO A 266 18.20 -1.06 -2.08
CA PRO A 266 18.87 -1.33 -0.81
C PRO A 266 18.74 -0.19 0.22
N ASN A 267 18.28 1.00 -0.20
CA ASN A 267 18.12 2.18 0.66
C ASN A 267 16.68 2.46 1.09
N ALA A 268 15.67 1.76 0.56
CA ALA A 268 14.27 2.02 0.94
C ALA A 268 13.99 1.75 2.44
N HIS A 269 14.76 0.84 3.08
CA HIS A 269 14.75 0.65 4.53
C HIS A 269 15.28 1.85 5.32
N ARG A 270 16.19 2.65 4.74
CA ARG A 270 16.79 3.83 5.39
C ARG A 270 15.91 5.06 5.30
N GLU A 271 14.95 5.11 4.40
CA GLU A 271 14.08 6.29 4.23
C GLU A 271 12.79 6.20 5.06
N ALA A 272 12.36 4.99 5.44
CA ALA A 272 11.22 4.81 6.34
C ALA A 272 11.67 4.85 7.81
N HIS A 273 11.65 6.04 8.41
CA HIS A 273 11.86 6.22 9.86
C HIS A 273 10.52 6.27 10.61
N GLY A 274 10.56 6.15 11.95
CA GLY A 274 9.37 6.34 12.80
C GLY A 274 8.39 5.15 12.84
N ARG A 275 7.09 5.45 12.98
CA ARG A 275 6.01 4.44 13.11
C ARG A 275 5.82 3.62 11.83
N LEU A 276 5.98 4.26 10.67
CA LEU A 276 5.90 3.57 9.38
C LEU A 276 6.99 2.52 9.22
N GLY A 277 8.25 2.84 9.50
CA GLY A 277 9.36 1.86 9.40
C GLY A 277 9.13 0.62 10.28
N ARG A 278 8.52 0.79 11.45
CA ARG A 278 8.11 -0.32 12.33
C ARG A 278 6.97 -1.15 11.71
N ALA A 279 5.93 -0.50 11.18
CA ALA A 279 4.82 -1.17 10.51
C ALA A 279 5.28 -1.97 9.29
N LEU A 280 6.18 -1.41 8.48
CA LEU A 280 6.79 -2.10 7.34
C LEU A 280 7.61 -3.32 7.78
N THR A 281 8.41 -3.17 8.84
CA THR A 281 9.22 -4.27 9.38
C THR A 281 8.34 -5.40 9.92
N ARG A 282 7.23 -5.07 10.61
CA ARG A 282 6.23 -6.04 11.03
C ARG A 282 5.67 -6.80 9.82
N ASP A 283 5.28 -6.08 8.78
CA ASP A 283 4.68 -6.67 7.58
C ASP A 283 5.61 -7.62 6.86
N LEU A 284 6.89 -7.27 6.73
CA LEU A 284 7.88 -8.15 6.15
C LEU A 284 8.00 -9.46 6.94
N LYS A 285 7.89 -9.42 8.28
CA LYS A 285 7.86 -10.63 9.13
C LYS A 285 6.57 -11.45 8.97
N LEU A 286 5.45 -10.80 8.67
CA LEU A 286 4.17 -11.46 8.39
C LEU A 286 4.12 -12.06 6.98
N LEU A 287 4.90 -11.53 6.04
CA LEU A 287 5.03 -12.07 4.68
C LEU A 287 5.91 -13.31 4.62
N GLN A 288 6.90 -13.43 5.53
CA GLN A 288 7.75 -14.60 5.64
C GLN A 288 6.91 -15.86 5.91
N SER A 289 6.92 -16.76 4.92
CA SER A 289 6.09 -17.96 4.91
C SER A 289 7.00 -19.17 4.62
N PRO A 290 7.08 -20.18 5.50
CA PRO A 290 7.83 -21.40 5.25
C PRO A 290 7.18 -22.25 4.15
N ALA A 291 8.00 -22.98 3.40
CA ALA A 291 7.53 -23.90 2.38
C ALA A 291 6.94 -25.16 3.02
N GLU A 292 5.71 -25.51 2.63
CA GLU A 292 4.94 -26.62 3.18
C GLU A 292 4.24 -27.41 2.07
N PRO A 293 3.82 -28.67 2.34
CA PRO A 293 2.97 -29.40 1.43
C PRO A 293 1.65 -28.65 1.19
N PRO A 294 1.07 -28.77 -0.02
CA PRO A 294 -0.17 -28.09 -0.33
C PRO A 294 -1.30 -28.56 0.61
N PRO A 295 -2.03 -27.64 1.27
CA PRO A 295 -3.12 -27.99 2.19
C PRO A 295 -4.26 -28.70 1.45
N SER A 296 -5.15 -29.40 2.12
CA SER A 296 -6.27 -30.06 1.42
C SER A 296 -7.20 -29.05 0.72
N ARG A 297 -7.77 -29.39 -0.44
CA ARG A 297 -8.53 -28.44 -1.29
C ARG A 297 -9.87 -28.00 -0.69
N ASP A 298 -10.44 -28.80 0.20
CA ASP A 298 -11.69 -28.56 0.92
C ASP A 298 -11.58 -27.43 1.96
N VAL A 299 -10.40 -27.24 2.55
CA VAL A 299 -10.15 -26.16 3.51
C VAL A 299 -9.66 -24.86 2.86
N ARG A 300 -9.32 -24.89 1.56
CA ARG A 300 -8.78 -23.71 0.84
C ARG A 300 -9.89 -22.75 0.42
N VAL A 301 -9.63 -21.47 0.64
CA VAL A 301 -10.46 -20.37 0.16
C VAL A 301 -9.57 -19.35 -0.53
N ALA A 302 -9.89 -18.99 -1.77
CA ALA A 302 -9.13 -17.99 -2.50
C ALA A 302 -9.39 -16.59 -1.91
N ILE A 303 -8.35 -15.78 -1.76
CA ILE A 303 -8.47 -14.38 -1.35
C ILE A 303 -7.71 -13.47 -2.31
N ASP A 304 -8.22 -12.26 -2.49
CA ASP A 304 -7.51 -11.21 -3.20
C ASP A 304 -6.16 -10.94 -2.55
N ARG A 305 -5.12 -11.17 -3.36
CA ARG A 305 -3.71 -11.09 -2.98
C ARG A 305 -3.31 -9.81 -2.23
N PRO A 306 -3.77 -8.60 -2.61
CA PRO A 306 -3.45 -7.37 -1.86
C PRO A 306 -3.92 -7.37 -0.40
N PHE A 307 -4.94 -8.15 -0.06
CA PHE A 307 -5.55 -8.16 1.27
C PHE A 307 -5.05 -9.29 2.18
N MET A 308 -4.24 -10.22 1.67
CA MET A 308 -3.65 -11.29 2.48
C MET A 308 -2.91 -10.72 3.70
N LEU A 309 -2.14 -9.66 3.51
CA LEU A 309 -1.39 -9.03 4.58
C LEU A 309 -2.28 -8.26 5.56
N ALA A 310 -3.35 -7.64 5.08
CA ALA A 310 -4.33 -6.98 5.94
C ALA A 310 -4.98 -7.99 6.91
N VAL A 311 -5.33 -9.18 6.41
CA VAL A 311 -5.84 -10.27 7.26
C VAL A 311 -4.78 -10.73 8.26
N ARG A 312 -3.55 -11.01 7.81
CA ARG A 312 -2.46 -11.47 8.70
C ARG A 312 -2.17 -10.50 9.84
N ARG A 313 -2.27 -9.18 9.60
CA ARG A 313 -2.10 -8.17 10.65
C ARG A 313 -3.15 -8.25 11.72
N VAL A 314 -4.41 -8.38 11.33
CA VAL A 314 -5.49 -8.46 12.31
C VAL A 314 -5.43 -9.77 13.08
N LEU A 315 -4.98 -10.86 12.46
CA LEU A 315 -4.67 -12.11 13.17
C LEU A 315 -3.49 -11.96 14.14
N ASP A 316 -2.46 -11.18 13.80
CA ASP A 316 -1.30 -10.91 14.66
C ASP A 316 -1.66 -10.00 15.85
N GLU A 317 -2.63 -9.10 15.68
CA GLU A 317 -3.11 -8.16 16.71
C GLU A 317 -4.19 -8.77 17.63
N ALA A 318 -4.74 -9.93 17.29
CA ALA A 318 -5.77 -10.58 18.09
C ALA A 318 -5.22 -10.96 19.49
N PRO A 319 -5.89 -10.54 20.59
CA PRO A 319 -5.34 -10.61 21.96
C PRO A 319 -4.97 -12.01 22.46
N LEU A 320 -5.50 -13.06 21.83
CA LEU A 320 -5.27 -14.45 22.19
C LEU A 320 -4.80 -15.28 20.98
N ALA A 321 -4.25 -14.65 19.95
CA ALA A 321 -3.72 -15.38 18.81
C ALA A 321 -2.40 -16.08 19.15
N THR A 322 -2.36 -17.39 18.94
CA THR A 322 -1.15 -18.20 19.03
C THR A 322 -0.60 -18.44 17.63
N ARG A 323 0.52 -17.79 17.30
CA ARG A 323 1.23 -18.03 16.05
C ARG A 323 1.95 -19.37 16.13
N VAL A 324 1.56 -20.31 15.28
CA VAL A 324 2.21 -21.62 15.21
C VAL A 324 3.42 -21.52 14.29
N VAL A 325 4.62 -21.67 14.85
CA VAL A 325 5.85 -21.80 14.07
C VAL A 325 5.97 -23.26 13.65
N PRO A 326 5.89 -23.58 12.34
CA PRO A 326 6.11 -24.95 11.92
C PRO A 326 7.53 -25.39 12.28
N PRO A 327 7.72 -26.65 12.68
CA PRO A 327 9.06 -27.17 12.96
C PRO A 327 9.94 -26.99 11.71
N PRO A 328 11.24 -26.71 11.87
CA PRO A 328 12.14 -26.58 10.74
C PRO A 328 12.06 -27.85 9.88
N PRO A 329 12.09 -27.74 8.54
CA PRO A 329 12.05 -28.91 7.68
C PRO A 329 13.19 -29.83 8.12
N SER A 330 12.85 -31.07 8.50
CA SER A 330 13.88 -32.05 8.83
C SER A 330 14.79 -32.15 7.61
N THR A 331 16.07 -31.84 7.80
CA THR A 331 17.10 -32.18 6.83
C THR A 331 16.97 -33.67 6.62
N ARG A 332 16.38 -34.08 5.50
CA ARG A 332 16.50 -35.45 5.00
C ARG A 332 17.99 -35.72 4.98
N GLU A 333 18.45 -36.59 5.87
CA GLU A 333 19.78 -37.17 5.77
C GLU A 333 19.89 -37.69 4.34
N VAL A 334 20.85 -37.13 3.62
CA VAL A 334 21.25 -37.66 2.31
C VAL A 334 21.80 -39.04 2.63
N GLU A 335 20.94 -40.05 2.48
CA GLU A 335 21.31 -41.44 2.48
C GLU A 335 22.39 -41.60 1.40
N LYS A 336 23.65 -41.67 1.86
CA LYS A 336 24.79 -42.01 1.02
C LYS A 336 24.45 -43.33 0.38
N ARG A 337 24.07 -43.30 -0.90
CA ARG A 337 24.07 -44.50 -1.74
C ARG A 337 25.49 -45.02 -1.75
N ASP A 338 25.70 -46.12 -1.05
CA ASP A 338 26.89 -46.92 -1.17
C ASP A 338 27.06 -47.28 -2.65
N SER A 339 28.16 -46.79 -3.21
CA SER A 339 28.66 -47.15 -4.51
C SER A 339 28.99 -48.65 -4.52
N ILE A 340 28.25 -49.41 -5.32
CA ILE A 340 28.61 -50.77 -5.70
C ILE A 340 29.89 -50.67 -6.55
N ILE A 341 30.96 -51.33 -6.09
CA ILE A 341 32.17 -51.63 -6.87
C ILE A 341 31.93 -52.94 -7.62
#